data_AF-F6IKS0-F1
#
_entry.id   AF-F6IKS0-F1
#
_cell.length_a   1.000
_cell.length_b   1.000
_cell.length_c   1.000
_cell.angle_alpha   90.00
_cell.angle_beta   90.00
_cell.angle_gamma   90.00
#
_symmetry.space_group_name_H-M   'P 1'
#
loop_
_entity.id
_entity.type
_entity.pdbx_description
1 polymer ?
#
loop_
_entity_poly.entity_id
_entity_poly.type
_entity_poly.pdbx_seq_one_letter_code
_entity_poly.pdbx_strand_id
1 'polypeptide(L)'
;MGRRQRDVRPPVASGQEQPATAQRQRRGASGRGDGRRRAWPHAAVRCGRPAAQGLPPLFNRYGGGQAFGAHVDNAIRQVQGTEFRIRSDLSCTLFLTEPEDYDGGELVIQDLYGEQRVKLRAGDMVLYPASSLHRVTPVTRGERISSFFWLQSMVRDHGEREQLYRLDCSIQTLSAERGGQDPVVLELTNLYHNLLRRWADT
;
A
#
# COMPACT_ATOMS: atom_id res chain seq x y z
N MET A 1 -23.28 38.73 69.69
CA MET A 1 -24.06 39.72 68.91
C MET A 1 -24.23 39.12 67.51
N GLY A 2 -25.33 38.47 67.08
CA GLY A 2 -26.73 38.93 67.01
C GLY A 2 -26.84 39.99 65.90
N ARG A 3 -27.51 39.85 64.74
CA ARG A 3 -28.83 39.27 64.37
C ARG A 3 -28.83 38.97 62.84
N ARG A 4 -29.28 37.79 62.38
CA ARG A 4 -30.62 37.39 61.83
C ARG A 4 -31.08 38.03 60.51
N GLN A 5 -31.27 37.18 59.49
CA GLN A 5 -32.43 37.12 58.57
C GLN A 5 -32.56 35.63 58.16
N ARG A 6 -33.43 34.84 58.82
CA ARG A 6 -34.84 34.50 58.51
C ARG A 6 -35.06 33.75 57.19
N ASP A 7 -35.07 32.42 57.34
CA ASP A 7 -35.91 31.36 56.78
C ASP A 7 -36.97 31.71 55.72
N VAL A 8 -37.02 30.89 54.65
CA VAL A 8 -38.26 30.24 54.16
C VAL A 8 -37.92 28.84 53.56
N ARG A 9 -38.47 27.79 54.17
CA ARG A 9 -38.86 26.48 53.57
C ARG A 9 -40.31 26.24 54.04
N PRO A 10 -41.22 25.52 53.35
CA PRO A 10 -41.19 24.04 53.19
C PRO A 10 -41.98 23.56 51.92
N PRO A 11 -42.44 22.29 51.74
CA PRO A 11 -42.37 21.10 52.58
C PRO A 11 -41.93 19.78 51.90
N VAL A 12 -41.95 18.75 52.75
CA VAL A 12 -41.41 17.39 52.72
C VAL A 12 -42.39 16.39 52.11
N ALA A 13 -41.88 15.32 51.48
CA ALA A 13 -42.41 13.94 51.50
C ALA A 13 -41.38 13.02 50.81
N SER A 14 -40.53 12.26 51.51
CA SER A 14 -40.75 10.98 52.20
C SER A 14 -40.66 9.74 51.29
N GLY A 15 -39.71 8.86 51.60
CA GLY A 15 -39.56 7.50 51.07
C GLY A 15 -38.09 7.16 50.77
N GLN A 16 -37.27 6.66 51.72
CA GLN A 16 -37.09 5.22 52.06
C GLN A 16 -36.82 4.38 50.79
N GLU A 17 -35.71 3.69 50.54
CA GLU A 17 -34.73 2.97 51.37
C GLU A 17 -33.42 2.73 50.56
N GLN A 18 -32.28 2.68 51.24
CA GLN A 18 -31.11 1.84 50.86
C GLN A 18 -31.25 0.51 51.65
N PRO A 19 -30.55 -0.62 51.39
CA PRO A 19 -29.17 -0.73 50.85
C PRO A 19 -28.83 -2.05 50.09
N ALA A 20 -27.52 -2.30 49.92
CA ALA A 20 -26.84 -3.60 49.88
C ALA A 20 -26.49 -4.24 48.51
N THR A 21 -25.22 -4.06 48.14
CA THR A 21 -24.23 -5.12 47.85
C THR A 21 -24.71 -6.48 47.33
N ALA A 22 -24.27 -6.87 46.13
CA ALA A 22 -23.72 -8.20 45.88
C ALA A 22 -22.99 -8.28 44.54
N GLN A 23 -21.69 -8.46 44.65
CA GLN A 23 -20.74 -8.86 43.63
C GLN A 23 -21.07 -10.27 43.14
N ARG A 24 -21.22 -10.48 41.82
CA ARG A 24 -20.99 -11.81 41.22
C ARG A 24 -20.45 -11.73 39.79
N GLN A 25 -19.25 -12.27 39.68
CA GLN A 25 -18.45 -12.47 38.47
C GLN A 25 -19.18 -13.33 37.42
N ARG A 26 -19.04 -12.97 36.14
CA ARG A 26 -18.82 -13.92 35.05
C ARG A 26 -17.82 -13.33 34.04
N ARG A 27 -17.03 -14.24 33.49
CA ARG A 27 -15.74 -14.08 32.84
C ARG A 27 -15.86 -13.67 31.36
N GLY A 28 -14.82 -13.02 30.86
CA GLY A 28 -14.16 -13.42 29.61
C GLY A 28 -14.55 -12.70 28.33
N ALA A 29 -13.81 -11.65 27.99
CA ALA A 29 -13.40 -11.36 26.61
C ALA A 29 -12.14 -10.48 26.66
N SER A 30 -10.99 -11.16 26.74
CA SER A 30 -9.66 -10.56 26.71
C SER A 30 -9.39 -9.86 25.38
N GLY A 31 -9.00 -8.59 25.51
CA GLY A 31 -8.16 -7.78 24.65
C GLY A 31 -7.92 -8.27 23.22
N ARG A 32 -8.57 -7.58 22.28
CA ARG A 32 -8.14 -7.53 20.88
C ARG A 32 -6.69 -7.05 20.85
N GLY A 33 -5.79 -7.90 20.39
CA GLY A 33 -4.40 -7.53 20.14
C GLY A 33 -4.36 -6.44 19.08
N ASP A 34 -3.88 -5.27 19.51
CA ASP A 34 -3.42 -4.17 18.68
C ASP A 34 -2.20 -4.63 17.88
N GLY A 35 -2.47 -5.33 16.78
CA GLY A 35 -1.50 -5.60 15.74
C GLY A 35 -1.24 -4.28 15.02
N ARG A 36 -0.29 -3.50 15.54
CA ARG A 36 0.24 -2.29 14.90
C ARG A 36 0.57 -2.59 13.44
N ARG A 37 -0.36 -2.23 12.57
CA ARG A 37 -0.21 -2.20 11.13
C ARG A 37 0.89 -1.19 10.83
N ARG A 38 2.11 -1.66 10.57
CA ARG A 38 3.06 -0.86 9.78
C ARG A 38 2.51 -0.85 8.36
N ALA A 39 1.65 0.12 8.07
CA ALA A 39 1.30 0.47 6.71
C ALA A 39 2.58 1.05 6.08
N TRP A 40 3.19 0.28 5.17
CA TRP A 40 4.32 0.76 4.38
C TRP A 40 3.77 1.44 3.12
N PRO A 41 4.18 2.68 2.82
CA PRO A 41 3.69 3.43 1.68
C PRO A 41 4.47 3.00 0.43
N HIS A 42 4.18 1.81 -0.10
CA HIS A 42 4.52 1.51 -1.48
C HIS A 42 3.30 1.84 -2.34
N ALA A 43 3.32 3.10 -2.81
CA ALA A 43 2.60 3.64 -3.95
C ALA A 43 1.28 2.94 -4.31
N ALA A 44 0.17 3.46 -3.77
CA ALA A 44 -1.06 3.50 -4.54
C ALA A 44 -0.77 4.35 -5.78
N VAL A 45 -0.41 3.70 -6.89
CA VAL A 45 -0.21 4.38 -8.18
C VAL A 45 -1.59 4.78 -8.69
N ARG A 46 -2.00 6.03 -8.40
CA ARG A 46 -3.08 6.66 -9.13
C ARG A 46 -2.58 6.87 -10.55
N CYS A 47 -3.18 6.18 -11.51
CA CYS A 47 -2.79 6.21 -12.93
C CYS A 47 -2.97 7.62 -13.51
N GLY A 48 -1.95 8.47 -13.33
CA GLY A 48 -1.68 9.63 -14.16
C GLY A 48 -0.73 9.18 -15.27
N ARG A 49 -1.17 9.34 -16.52
CA ARG A 49 -0.46 9.03 -17.79
C ARG A 49 1.04 8.72 -17.63
N PRO A 50 1.51 7.50 -17.94
CA PRO A 50 2.93 7.28 -18.05
C PRO A 50 3.38 7.48 -19.51
N ALA A 51 4.44 8.27 -19.69
CA ALA A 51 5.34 8.12 -20.83
C ALA A 51 6.21 6.85 -20.66
N ALA A 52 5.59 5.72 -20.30
CA ALA A 52 6.26 4.44 -20.14
C ALA A 52 5.81 3.50 -21.26
N GLN A 53 6.77 2.91 -21.95
CA GLN A 53 6.51 1.85 -22.91
C GLN A 53 6.27 0.58 -22.11
N GLY A 54 5.02 0.10 -22.12
CA GLY A 54 4.59 -1.10 -21.42
C GLY A 54 4.31 -2.24 -22.38
N LEU A 55 4.61 -3.47 -21.97
CA LEU A 55 4.05 -4.64 -22.63
C LEU A 55 2.55 -4.73 -22.36
N PRO A 56 1.74 -5.21 -23.33
CA PRO A 56 0.33 -5.45 -23.09
C PRO A 56 0.11 -6.31 -21.84
N PRO A 57 -0.91 -6.00 -21.01
CA PRO A 57 -1.22 -6.78 -19.83
C PRO A 57 -1.56 -8.22 -20.19
N LEU A 58 -0.87 -9.15 -19.54
CA LEU A 58 -1.20 -10.57 -19.57
C LEU A 58 -2.09 -10.90 -18.36
N PHE A 59 -2.86 -11.96 -18.46
CA PHE A 59 -3.73 -12.44 -17.39
C PHE A 59 -3.33 -13.87 -17.03
N ASN A 60 -3.25 -14.15 -15.73
CA ASN A 60 -3.01 -15.50 -15.22
C ASN A 60 -4.09 -15.91 -14.21
N ARG A 61 -4.27 -17.22 -14.09
CA ARG A 61 -5.14 -17.87 -13.11
C ARG A 61 -4.36 -19.02 -12.47
N TYR A 62 -4.33 -19.06 -11.14
CA TYR A 62 -3.77 -20.17 -10.38
C TYR A 62 -4.84 -20.76 -9.45
N GLY A 63 -5.05 -22.07 -9.50
CA GLY A 63 -5.93 -22.81 -8.59
C GLY A 63 -5.51 -24.27 -8.47
N GLY A 64 -6.10 -25.02 -7.53
CA GLY A 64 -5.90 -26.48 -7.42
C GLY A 64 -4.44 -26.92 -7.22
N GLY A 65 -3.66 -26.17 -6.45
CA GLY A 65 -2.25 -26.43 -6.17
C GLY A 65 -1.26 -25.84 -7.17
N GLN A 66 -1.74 -25.16 -8.23
CA GLN A 66 -0.86 -24.47 -9.18
C GLN A 66 -0.02 -23.40 -8.49
N ALA A 67 1.22 -23.26 -8.97
CA ALA A 67 2.23 -22.33 -8.48
C ALA A 67 3.07 -21.81 -9.64
N PHE A 68 3.91 -20.80 -9.38
CA PHE A 68 4.94 -20.39 -10.32
C PHE A 68 6.30 -20.40 -9.62
N GLY A 69 7.26 -21.13 -10.19
CA GLY A 69 8.57 -21.35 -9.59
C GLY A 69 9.40 -20.06 -9.42
N ALA A 70 10.47 -20.17 -8.65
CA ALA A 70 11.43 -19.08 -8.48
C ALA A 70 12.12 -18.76 -9.81
N HIS A 71 12.03 -17.50 -10.23
CA HIS A 71 12.60 -17.02 -11.48
C HIS A 71 12.93 -15.52 -11.40
N VAL A 72 13.74 -15.07 -12.35
CA VAL A 72 13.97 -13.64 -12.64
C VAL A 72 13.37 -13.37 -14.00
N ASP A 73 12.80 -12.18 -14.18
CA ASP A 73 12.25 -11.80 -15.48
C ASP A 73 13.35 -11.55 -16.52
N ASN A 74 13.06 -11.88 -17.77
CA ASN A 74 13.99 -11.57 -18.86
C ASN A 74 14.17 -10.04 -18.97
N ALA A 75 15.43 -9.59 -18.95
CA ALA A 75 15.81 -8.18 -18.95
C ALA A 75 15.37 -7.42 -20.22
N ILE A 76 15.25 -8.12 -21.35
CA ILE A 76 14.75 -7.59 -22.62
C ILE A 76 13.58 -8.46 -23.05
N ARG A 77 12.44 -7.85 -23.35
CA ARG A 77 11.25 -8.53 -23.86
C ARG A 77 10.79 -7.90 -25.16
N GLN A 78 10.43 -8.74 -26.12
CA GLN A 78 9.86 -8.31 -27.39
C GLN A 78 8.35 -8.13 -27.25
N VAL A 79 7.82 -7.03 -27.78
CA VAL A 79 6.37 -6.82 -27.85
C VAL A 79 5.81 -7.74 -28.92
N GLN A 80 4.92 -8.66 -28.52
CA GLN A 80 4.33 -9.64 -29.42
C GLN A 80 3.73 -8.97 -30.67
N GLY A 81 4.05 -9.52 -31.84
CA GLY A 81 3.59 -8.97 -33.13
C GLY A 81 4.38 -7.76 -33.64
N THR A 82 5.50 -7.40 -33.00
CA THR A 82 6.36 -6.29 -33.46
C THR A 82 7.85 -6.62 -33.30
N GLU A 83 8.71 -5.88 -33.99
CA GLU A 83 10.18 -5.91 -33.77
C GLU A 83 10.61 -5.10 -32.53
N PHE A 84 9.66 -4.46 -31.85
CA PHE A 84 9.96 -3.57 -30.74
C PHE A 84 10.38 -4.36 -29.49
N ARG A 85 11.49 -3.95 -28.88
CA ARG A 85 12.01 -4.54 -27.65
C ARG A 85 11.99 -3.50 -26.54
N ILE A 86 11.53 -3.91 -25.37
CA ILE A 86 11.58 -3.10 -24.17
C ILE A 86 12.51 -3.72 -23.13
N ARG A 87 13.17 -2.85 -22.37
CA ARG A 87 13.87 -3.20 -21.14
C ARG A 87 12.85 -3.35 -20.02
N SER A 88 12.85 -4.49 -19.34
CA SER A 88 11.97 -4.72 -18.19
C SER A 88 12.64 -4.12 -16.93
N ASP A 89 12.30 -2.88 -16.60
CA ASP A 89 12.80 -2.27 -15.36
C ASP A 89 11.95 -2.66 -14.16
N LEU A 90 10.63 -2.69 -14.37
CA LEU A 90 9.63 -2.96 -13.35
C LEU A 90 8.69 -4.06 -13.80
N SER A 91 8.43 -4.99 -12.89
CA SER A 91 7.34 -5.95 -12.99
C SER A 91 6.16 -5.44 -12.20
N CYS A 92 4.98 -5.55 -12.80
CA CYS A 92 3.72 -5.07 -12.25
C CYS A 92 2.76 -6.26 -12.10
N THR A 93 2.08 -6.37 -10.96
CA THR A 93 0.99 -7.32 -10.77
C THR A 93 -0.22 -6.60 -10.17
N LEU A 94 -1.30 -6.54 -10.94
CA LEU A 94 -2.62 -6.10 -10.52
C LEU A 94 -3.43 -7.30 -10.03
N PHE A 95 -3.86 -7.25 -8.78
CA PHE A 95 -4.67 -8.31 -8.18
C PHE A 95 -6.13 -8.14 -8.60
N LEU A 96 -6.77 -9.22 -9.07
CA LEU A 96 -8.16 -9.21 -9.56
C LEU A 96 -9.10 -10.11 -8.73
N THR A 97 -8.58 -10.68 -7.65
CA THR A 97 -9.33 -11.54 -6.73
C THR A 97 -8.99 -11.14 -5.30
N GLU A 98 -9.98 -11.13 -4.41
CA GLU A 98 -9.76 -10.75 -3.02
C GLU A 98 -8.86 -11.77 -2.30
N PRO A 99 -7.97 -11.33 -1.40
CA PRO A 99 -7.02 -12.19 -0.74
C PRO A 99 -7.69 -13.21 0.19
N GLU A 100 -8.93 -12.97 0.62
CA GLU A 100 -9.72 -13.90 1.42
C GLU A 100 -10.34 -15.04 0.59
N ASP A 101 -10.44 -14.89 -0.74
CA ASP A 101 -11.11 -15.88 -1.62
C ASP A 101 -10.20 -17.05 -2.01
N TYR A 102 -8.90 -16.97 -1.72
CA TYR A 102 -7.94 -18.05 -2.01
C TYR A 102 -6.92 -18.25 -0.87
N ASP A 103 -6.44 -19.49 -0.68
CA ASP A 103 -5.37 -19.80 0.27
C ASP A 103 -4.04 -20.01 -0.46
N GLY A 104 -2.93 -19.55 0.13
CA GLY A 104 -1.63 -19.49 -0.55
C GLY A 104 -1.61 -18.40 -1.62
N GLY A 105 -1.02 -18.67 -2.78
CA GLY A 105 -0.96 -17.71 -3.90
C GLY A 105 -0.18 -16.42 -3.63
N GLU A 106 0.62 -16.37 -2.57
CA GLU A 106 1.44 -15.21 -2.23
C GLU A 106 2.52 -15.01 -3.29
N LEU A 107 2.68 -13.77 -3.74
CA LEU A 107 3.84 -13.37 -4.53
C LEU A 107 5.01 -13.15 -3.57
N VAL A 108 6.02 -14.01 -3.65
CA VAL A 108 7.23 -13.91 -2.84
C VAL A 108 8.32 -13.28 -3.68
N ILE A 109 8.82 -12.13 -3.22
CA ILE A 109 9.90 -11.37 -3.86
C ILE A 109 11.11 -11.42 -2.94
N GLN A 110 12.24 -11.88 -3.44
CA GLN A 110 13.51 -11.91 -2.73
C GLN A 110 14.28 -10.61 -2.98
N ASP A 111 14.69 -9.98 -1.90
CA ASP A 111 15.60 -8.84 -1.87
C ASP A 111 16.91 -9.22 -1.15
N LEU A 112 17.85 -8.27 -1.04
CA LEU A 112 19.15 -8.49 -0.39
C LEU A 112 19.05 -8.79 1.12
N TYR A 113 17.92 -8.45 1.74
CA TYR A 113 17.70 -8.49 3.18
C TYR A 113 16.64 -9.54 3.60
N GLY A 114 15.99 -10.22 2.66
CA GLY A 114 15.05 -11.30 2.93
C GLY A 114 13.99 -11.51 1.84
N GLU A 115 12.89 -12.15 2.25
CA GLU A 115 11.72 -12.36 1.40
C GLU A 115 10.57 -11.43 1.81
N GLN A 116 9.97 -10.76 0.82
CA GLN A 116 8.71 -10.05 0.97
C GLN A 116 7.58 -10.91 0.42
N ARG A 117 6.49 -11.07 1.18
CA ARG A 117 5.29 -11.80 0.76
C ARG A 117 4.17 -10.82 0.50
N VAL A 118 3.64 -10.84 -0.72
CA VAL A 118 2.66 -9.87 -1.19
C VAL A 118 1.37 -10.58 -1.60
N LYS A 119 0.27 -10.14 -0.99
CA LYS A 119 -1.10 -10.56 -1.29
C LYS A 119 -2.02 -9.37 -1.02
N LEU A 120 -2.40 -8.66 -2.08
CA LEU A 120 -3.17 -7.41 -1.97
C LEU A 120 -4.65 -7.63 -2.29
N ARG A 121 -5.46 -6.61 -2.02
CA ARG A 121 -6.89 -6.58 -2.35
C ARG A 121 -7.12 -6.54 -3.84
N ALA A 122 -8.30 -6.96 -4.28
CA ALA A 122 -8.67 -6.78 -5.68
C ALA A 122 -8.64 -5.29 -6.06
N GLY A 123 -8.01 -4.96 -7.18
CA GLY A 123 -7.81 -3.59 -7.64
C GLY A 123 -6.49 -2.94 -7.22
N ASP A 124 -5.78 -3.51 -6.22
CA ASP A 124 -4.46 -3.03 -5.83
C ASP A 124 -3.37 -3.63 -6.73
N MET A 125 -2.28 -2.89 -6.90
CA MET A 125 -1.13 -3.28 -7.72
C MET A 125 0.16 -3.24 -6.92
N VAL A 126 1.02 -4.24 -7.13
CA VAL A 126 2.41 -4.20 -6.67
C VAL A 126 3.34 -3.93 -7.86
N LEU A 127 4.31 -3.06 -7.64
CA LEU A 127 5.42 -2.81 -8.56
C LEU A 127 6.72 -3.20 -7.85
N TYR A 128 7.58 -3.94 -8.54
CA TYR A 128 8.88 -4.37 -8.01
C TYR A 128 9.92 -4.45 -9.13
N PRO A 129 11.23 -4.39 -8.82
CA PRO A 129 12.27 -4.51 -9.83
C PRO A 129 12.17 -5.86 -10.55
N ALA A 130 12.16 -5.85 -11.88
CA ALA A 130 12.08 -7.09 -12.67
C ALA A 130 13.30 -8.00 -12.47
N SER A 131 14.42 -7.44 -12.00
CA SER A 131 15.63 -8.17 -11.59
C SER A 131 15.47 -8.98 -10.29
N SER A 132 14.37 -8.81 -9.56
CA SER A 132 14.16 -9.51 -8.28
C SER A 132 13.79 -10.96 -8.52
N LEU A 133 14.45 -11.88 -7.81
CA LEU A 133 14.07 -13.29 -7.80
C LEU A 133 12.70 -13.43 -7.13
N HIS A 134 11.73 -14.02 -7.81
CA HIS A 134 10.37 -14.09 -7.29
C HIS A 134 9.64 -15.37 -7.70
N ARG A 135 8.61 -15.72 -6.92
CA ARG A 135 7.77 -16.91 -7.12
C ARG A 135 6.34 -16.65 -6.66
N VAL A 136 5.40 -17.47 -7.13
CA VAL A 136 4.03 -17.52 -6.60
C VAL A 136 3.85 -18.84 -5.86
N THR A 137 3.54 -18.77 -4.56
CA THR A 137 3.30 -19.99 -3.76
C THR A 137 2.06 -20.74 -4.26
N PRO A 138 1.96 -22.07 -4.06
CA PRO A 138 0.79 -22.84 -4.46
C PRO A 138 -0.53 -22.24 -3.97
N VAL A 139 -1.55 -22.22 -4.82
CA VAL A 139 -2.93 -21.87 -4.42
C VAL A 139 -3.67 -23.13 -4.00
N THR A 140 -3.92 -23.32 -2.70
CA THR A 140 -4.48 -24.57 -2.15
C THR A 140 -6.00 -24.57 -2.05
N ARG A 141 -6.62 -23.38 -2.04
CA ARG A 141 -8.08 -23.18 -2.04
C ARG A 141 -8.41 -21.98 -2.91
N GLY A 142 -9.54 -22.03 -3.62
CA GLY A 142 -10.01 -20.94 -4.46
C GLY A 142 -9.15 -20.75 -5.72
N GLU A 143 -9.25 -19.58 -6.33
CA GLU A 143 -8.47 -19.21 -7.50
C GLU A 143 -7.88 -17.80 -7.34
N ARG A 144 -6.62 -17.64 -7.73
CA ARG A 144 -5.94 -16.34 -7.82
C ARG A 144 -5.97 -15.89 -9.27
N ILE A 145 -6.72 -14.83 -9.57
CA ILE A 145 -6.71 -14.18 -10.88
C ILE A 145 -5.92 -12.86 -10.75
N SER A 146 -5.02 -12.61 -11.69
CA SER A 146 -4.24 -11.38 -11.71
C SER A 146 -3.89 -10.97 -13.13
N SER A 147 -3.62 -9.68 -13.31
CA SER A 147 -2.96 -9.17 -14.51
C SER A 147 -1.53 -8.80 -14.20
N PHE A 148 -0.61 -9.12 -15.10
CA PHE A 148 0.81 -8.80 -14.95
C PHE A 148 1.41 -8.30 -16.26
N PHE A 149 2.38 -7.40 -16.15
CA PHE A 149 3.09 -6.81 -17.27
C PHE A 149 4.40 -6.17 -16.80
N TRP A 150 5.21 -5.74 -17.77
CA TRP A 150 6.47 -5.06 -17.54
C TRP A 150 6.46 -3.66 -18.12
N LEU A 151 7.20 -2.78 -17.46
CA LEU A 151 7.38 -1.40 -17.86
C LEU A 151 8.86 -1.11 -18.08
N GLN A 152 9.16 -0.39 -19.15
CA GLN A 152 10.39 0.35 -19.27
C GLN A 152 10.21 1.73 -18.64
N SER A 153 11.01 2.03 -17.63
CA SER A 153 11.03 3.34 -16.98
C SER A 153 11.89 4.31 -17.78
N MET A 154 11.52 5.59 -17.78
CA MET A 154 12.40 6.66 -18.29
C MET A 154 13.72 6.69 -17.52
N VAL A 155 13.69 6.39 -16.21
CA VAL A 155 14.89 6.32 -15.37
C VAL A 155 15.24 4.86 -15.13
N ARG A 156 16.39 4.44 -15.68
CA ARG A 156 16.88 3.06 -15.65
C ARG A 156 17.22 2.61 -14.22
N ASP A 157 18.04 3.40 -13.52
CA ASP A 157 18.53 3.03 -12.20
C ASP A 157 17.40 3.04 -11.15
N HIS A 158 17.39 2.02 -10.29
CA HIS A 158 16.38 1.89 -9.24
C HIS A 158 16.53 2.98 -8.17
N GLY A 159 17.76 3.26 -7.73
CA GLY A 159 18.03 4.24 -6.68
C GLY A 159 17.72 5.67 -7.12
N GLU A 160 18.05 6.03 -8.36
CA GLU A 160 17.68 7.32 -8.96
C GLU A 160 16.15 7.48 -9.06
N ARG A 161 15.46 6.43 -9.51
CA ARG A 161 13.99 6.42 -9.60
C ARG A 161 13.33 6.52 -8.23
N GLU A 162 13.86 5.83 -7.22
CA GLU A 162 13.37 5.93 -5.85
C GLU A 162 13.57 7.33 -5.28
N GLN A 163 14.73 7.96 -5.53
CA GLN A 163 15.01 9.33 -5.09
C GLN A 163 14.03 10.33 -5.72
N LEU A 164 13.77 10.24 -7.03
CA LEU A 164 12.77 11.07 -7.70
C LEU A 164 11.38 10.88 -7.12
N TYR A 165 10.96 9.63 -6.87
CA TYR A 165 9.66 9.33 -6.28
C TYR A 165 9.49 9.97 -4.88
N ARG A 166 10.50 9.82 -4.01
CA ARG A 166 10.48 10.40 -2.67
C ARG A 166 10.46 11.94 -2.71
N LEU A 167 11.22 12.54 -3.63
CA LEU A 167 11.22 13.99 -3.84
C LEU A 167 9.84 14.48 -4.29
N ASP A 168 9.22 13.82 -5.28
CA ASP A 168 7.88 14.18 -5.76
C ASP A 168 6.84 14.06 -4.64
N CYS A 169 6.81 12.95 -3.89
CA CYS A 169 5.90 12.80 -2.75
C CYS A 169 6.07 13.91 -1.70
N SER A 170 7.30 14.35 -1.45
CA SER A 170 7.59 15.47 -0.55
C SER A 170 7.07 16.80 -1.11
N ILE A 171 7.24 17.03 -2.42
CA ILE A 171 6.70 18.21 -3.13
C ILE A 171 5.18 18.22 -3.08
N GLN A 172 4.51 17.08 -3.35
CA GLN A 172 3.05 16.98 -3.30
C GLN A 172 2.51 17.29 -1.90
N THR A 173 3.18 16.78 -0.86
CA THR A 173 2.82 17.06 0.55
C THR A 173 2.95 18.55 0.86
N LEU A 174 4.09 19.16 0.54
CA LEU A 174 4.31 20.60 0.74
C LEU A 174 3.35 21.48 -0.08
N SER A 175 3.04 21.07 -1.31
CA SER A 175 2.08 21.76 -2.18
C SER A 175 0.67 21.74 -1.59
N ALA A 176 0.25 20.63 -0.97
CA ALA A 176 -1.02 20.55 -0.27
C ALA A 176 -1.08 21.45 0.98
N GLU A 177 0.06 21.65 1.67
CA GLU A 177 0.15 22.48 2.87
C GLU A 177 0.29 23.98 2.59
N ARG A 178 1.12 24.35 1.60
CA ARG A 178 1.54 25.75 1.34
C ARG A 178 0.97 26.33 0.04
N GLY A 179 0.39 25.49 -0.81
CA GLY A 179 -0.07 25.84 -2.15
C GLY A 179 1.02 25.69 -3.20
N GLY A 180 0.62 25.33 -4.42
CA GLY A 180 1.54 25.05 -5.53
C GLY A 180 2.31 26.26 -6.08
N GLN A 181 1.97 27.47 -5.67
CA GLN A 181 2.67 28.71 -6.05
C GLN A 181 3.67 29.18 -4.97
N ASP A 182 3.82 28.43 -3.88
CA ASP A 182 4.84 28.71 -2.87
C ASP A 182 6.25 28.66 -3.51
N PRO A 183 7.13 29.65 -3.27
CA PRO A 183 8.44 29.70 -3.89
C PRO A 183 9.32 28.47 -3.62
N VAL A 184 9.19 27.83 -2.45
CA VAL A 184 9.96 26.63 -2.11
C VAL A 184 9.42 25.42 -2.88
N VAL A 185 8.10 25.31 -3.03
CA VAL A 185 7.47 24.25 -3.84
C VAL A 185 7.91 24.37 -5.31
N LEU A 186 7.93 25.59 -5.85
CA LEU A 186 8.40 25.85 -7.21
C LEU A 186 9.89 25.48 -7.39
N GLU A 187 10.75 25.83 -6.43
CA GLU A 187 12.18 25.49 -6.47
C GLU A 187 12.40 23.98 -6.42
N LEU A 188 11.73 23.27 -5.50
CA LEU A 188 11.84 21.81 -5.42
C LEU A 188 11.30 21.12 -6.69
N THR A 189 10.22 21.65 -7.26
CA THR A 189 9.68 21.17 -8.56
C THR A 189 10.69 21.42 -9.69
N ASN A 190 11.38 22.55 -9.69
CA ASN A 190 12.47 22.83 -10.63
C ASN A 190 13.62 21.82 -10.49
N LEU A 191 14.05 21.54 -9.26
CA LEU A 191 15.08 20.53 -8.96
C LEU A 191 14.65 19.13 -9.43
N TYR A 192 13.42 18.72 -9.15
CA TYR A 192 12.86 17.45 -9.63
C TYR A 192 12.97 17.31 -11.15
N HIS A 193 12.55 18.33 -11.91
CA HIS A 193 12.64 18.31 -13.37
C HIS A 193 14.09 18.35 -13.89
N ASN A 194 15.01 19.03 -13.19
CA ASN A 194 16.44 19.00 -13.53
C ASN A 194 17.05 17.61 -13.33
N LEU A 195 16.73 16.93 -12.23
CA LEU A 195 17.18 15.56 -11.98
C LEU A 195 16.59 14.59 -13.00
N LEU A 196 15.29 14.69 -13.29
CA LEU A 196 14.65 13.88 -14.31
C LEU A 196 15.31 14.07 -15.68
N ARG A 197 15.62 15.29 -16.09
CA ARG A 197 16.35 15.56 -17.34
C ARG A 197 17.77 14.96 -17.37
N ARG A 198 18.42 14.78 -16.22
CA ARG A 198 19.75 14.18 -16.13
C ARG A 198 19.72 12.66 -16.20
N TRP A 199 18.70 12.04 -15.61
CA TRP A 199 18.61 10.59 -15.44
C TRP A 199 17.70 9.89 -16.45
N ALA A 200 16.88 10.64 -17.19
CA ALA A 200 16.01 10.06 -18.19
C ALA A 200 16.80 9.53 -19.40
N ASP A 201 16.44 8.32 -19.82
CA ASP A 201 16.90 7.58 -20.99
C ASP A 201 15.66 7.26 -21.83
N THR A 202 15.37 8.12 -22.81
CA THR A 202 14.13 8.13 -23.61
C THR A 202 14.36 7.75 -25.05
#